data_AF-C8WVV1-F1
#
_entry.id   AF-C8WVV1-F1
#
_cell.length_a   1.000
_cell.length_b   1.000
_cell.length_c   1.000
_cell.angle_alpha   90.00
_cell.angle_beta   90.00
_cell.angle_gamma   90.00
#
_symmetry.space_group_name_H-M   'P 1'
#
loop_
_entity.id
_entity.type
_entity.pdbx_description
1 polymer ?
#
loop_
_entity_poly.entity_id
_entity_poly.type
_entity_poly.pdbx_seq_one_letter_code
_entity_poly.pdbx_strand_id
1 'polypeptide(L)'
;MSLRKQPIVRLMDRSTYGHEILLAHPKDTLGLMADAGLLVDLDRYIVDTALHLARTQQTRVFVNVTAELLATQHLPFAPDDDLTGLVLEITERSRLDIEAVASYLAPYREHGLRIALDDFGNGFNGLLRWTTLRPDFVKVRLSSGMEFFLPLIMDAAAQLEAELVVERVETHEQDMWLKKLGVTYGQGFFYGRPVPMEGGAA
;
A
#
# COMPACT_ATOMS: atom_id res chain seq x y z
N MET A 1 -0.59 -20.83 3.61
CA MET A 1 -0.38 -19.39 3.35
C MET A 1 0.13 -18.76 4.62
N SER A 2 0.91 -17.70 4.54
CA SER A 2 1.37 -16.99 5.75
C SER A 2 1.46 -15.50 5.50
N LEU A 3 1.22 -14.71 6.54
CA LEU A 3 1.43 -13.27 6.48
C LEU A 3 2.88 -12.93 6.77
N ARG A 4 3.42 -12.01 5.98
CA ARG A 4 4.76 -11.46 6.10
C ARG A 4 4.65 -9.95 6.22
N LYS A 5 5.66 -9.33 6.83
CA LYS A 5 5.80 -7.89 6.86
C LYS A 5 7.10 -7.46 6.18
N GLN A 6 7.05 -6.38 5.40
CA GLN A 6 8.23 -5.77 4.78
C GLN A 6 8.35 -4.31 5.21
N PRO A 7 9.54 -3.82 5.60
CA PRO A 7 9.68 -2.45 6.05
C PRO A 7 9.60 -1.44 4.89
N ILE A 8 8.91 -0.33 5.14
CA ILE A 8 9.01 0.92 4.38
C ILE A 8 9.86 1.87 5.23
N VAL A 9 10.91 2.43 4.64
CA VAL A 9 11.91 3.23 5.37
C VAL A 9 11.93 4.67 4.89
N ARG A 10 12.22 5.61 5.79
CA ARG A 10 12.62 6.97 5.43
C ARG A 10 14.04 6.94 4.88
N LEU A 11 14.24 7.41 3.65
CA LEU A 11 15.54 7.30 2.99
C LEU A 11 16.63 8.12 3.68
N MET A 12 16.27 9.29 4.21
CA MET A 12 17.24 10.22 4.80
C MET A 12 17.98 9.62 6.01
N ASP A 13 17.25 9.02 6.95
CA ASP A 13 17.80 8.52 8.22
C ASP A 13 17.75 6.99 8.37
N ARG A 14 17.17 6.28 7.39
CA ARG A 14 16.94 4.82 7.39
C ARG A 14 16.07 4.32 8.55
N SER A 15 15.31 5.20 9.18
CA SER A 15 14.31 4.78 10.16
C SER A 15 13.15 4.07 9.47
N THR A 16 12.59 3.05 10.12
CA THR A 16 11.38 2.39 9.66
C THR A 16 10.19 3.32 9.85
N TYR A 17 9.50 3.62 8.76
CA TYR A 17 8.27 4.40 8.77
C TYR A 17 7.04 3.54 9.09
N GLY A 18 7.03 2.32 8.57
CA GLY A 18 5.95 1.37 8.70
C GLY A 18 6.29 0.06 8.03
N HIS A 19 5.31 -0.81 7.92
CA HIS A 19 5.44 -2.10 7.25
C HIS A 19 4.29 -2.36 6.30
N GLU A 20 4.57 -2.96 5.16
CA GLU A 20 3.54 -3.56 4.30
C GLU A 20 3.31 -5.01 4.70
N ILE A 21 2.04 -5.40 4.84
CA ILE A 21 1.62 -6.78 5.06
C ILE A 21 1.42 -7.47 3.72
N LEU A 22 2.11 -8.59 3.56
CA LEU A 22 2.19 -9.36 2.33
C LEU A 22 1.72 -10.79 2.60
N LEU A 23 0.82 -11.27 1.76
CA LEU A 23 0.37 -12.65 1.80
C LEU A 23 1.33 -13.53 1.00
N ALA A 24 2.06 -14.42 1.68
CA ALA A 24 2.83 -15.46 1.04
C ALA A 24 1.94 -16.66 0.72
N HIS A 25 1.73 -16.89 -0.57
CA HIS A 25 0.92 -17.99 -1.10
C HIS A 25 1.59 -18.62 -2.33
N PRO A 26 1.33 -19.91 -2.61
CA PRO A 26 1.69 -20.52 -3.89
C PRO A 26 1.09 -19.77 -5.07
N LYS A 27 1.69 -19.91 -6.25
CA LYS A 27 1.10 -19.35 -7.48
C LYS A 27 -0.35 -19.85 -7.64
N ASP A 28 -1.21 -19.02 -8.21
CA ASP A 28 -2.62 -19.30 -8.52
C ASP A 28 -3.59 -19.43 -7.33
N THR A 29 -3.10 -19.41 -6.08
CA THR A 29 -3.97 -19.53 -4.88
C THR A 29 -5.06 -18.45 -4.82
N LEU A 30 -4.75 -17.20 -5.15
CA LEU A 30 -5.75 -16.12 -5.15
C LEU A 30 -6.83 -16.33 -6.22
N GLY A 31 -6.47 -16.87 -7.40
CA GLY A 31 -7.45 -17.20 -8.44
C GLY A 31 -8.41 -18.30 -7.97
N LEU A 32 -7.87 -19.36 -7.36
CA LEU A 32 -8.68 -20.44 -6.79
C LEU A 32 -9.61 -19.95 -5.66
N MET A 33 -9.13 -19.04 -4.83
CA MET A 33 -9.94 -18.43 -3.77
C MET A 33 -11.03 -17.51 -4.31
N ALA A 34 -10.75 -16.79 -5.39
CA ALA A 34 -11.76 -16.01 -6.09
C ALA A 34 -12.85 -16.93 -6.66
N ASP A 35 -12.47 -18.02 -7.33
CA ASP A 35 -13.41 -19.02 -7.87
C ASP A 35 -14.26 -19.69 -6.78
N ALA A 36 -13.69 -19.85 -5.58
CA ALA A 36 -14.38 -20.41 -4.42
C ALA A 36 -15.20 -19.36 -3.62
N GLY A 37 -15.17 -18.08 -4.00
CA GLY A 37 -15.85 -17.00 -3.28
C GLY A 37 -15.23 -16.64 -1.92
N LEU A 38 -13.99 -17.07 -1.66
CA LEU A 38 -13.29 -16.90 -0.38
C LEU A 38 -12.40 -15.65 -0.33
N LEU A 39 -12.22 -14.97 -1.46
CA LEU A 39 -11.28 -13.85 -1.57
C LEU A 39 -11.66 -12.70 -0.62
N VAL A 40 -12.95 -12.35 -0.54
CA VAL A 40 -13.44 -11.26 0.32
C VAL A 40 -13.19 -11.55 1.80
N ASP A 41 -13.43 -12.78 2.25
CA ASP A 41 -13.24 -13.15 3.66
C ASP A 41 -11.77 -13.19 4.04
N LEU A 42 -10.90 -13.66 3.14
CA LEU A 42 -9.46 -13.56 3.31
C LEU A 42 -9.02 -12.11 3.43
N ASP A 43 -9.46 -11.25 2.51
CA ASP A 43 -9.10 -9.83 2.51
C ASP A 43 -9.53 -9.13 3.81
N ARG A 44 -10.75 -9.40 4.28
CA ARG A 44 -11.24 -8.91 5.58
C ARG A 44 -10.34 -9.34 6.72
N TYR A 45 -9.96 -10.62 6.76
CA TYR A 45 -9.05 -11.13 7.78
C TYR A 45 -7.69 -10.42 7.77
N ILE A 46 -7.12 -10.18 6.58
CA ILE A 46 -5.82 -9.52 6.45
C ILE A 46 -5.91 -8.04 6.86
N VAL A 47 -6.96 -7.33 6.43
CA VAL A 47 -7.19 -5.92 6.76
C VAL A 47 -7.44 -5.73 8.26
N ASP A 48 -8.22 -6.60 8.90
CA ASP A 48 -8.43 -6.59 10.35
C ASP A 48 -7.12 -6.86 11.11
N THR A 49 -6.35 -7.85 10.66
CA THR A 49 -5.02 -8.15 11.21
C THR A 49 -4.08 -6.94 11.09
N ALA A 50 -4.12 -6.22 9.97
CA ALA A 50 -3.32 -5.03 9.76
C ALA A 50 -3.69 -3.89 10.74
N LEU A 51 -4.98 -3.67 10.97
CA LEU A 51 -5.46 -2.68 11.95
C LEU A 51 -5.05 -3.06 13.38
N HIS A 52 -5.21 -4.33 13.75
CA HIS A 52 -4.76 -4.83 15.05
C HIS A 52 -3.25 -4.61 15.25
N LEU A 53 -2.45 -4.89 14.24
CA LEU A 53 -1.00 -4.66 14.27
C LEU A 53 -0.66 -3.17 14.41
N ALA A 54 -1.34 -2.30 13.65
CA ALA A 54 -1.13 -0.85 13.70
C ALA A 54 -1.35 -0.31 15.13
N ARG A 55 -2.44 -0.74 15.77
CA ARG A 55 -2.80 -0.35 17.14
C ARG A 55 -1.81 -0.89 18.17
N THR A 56 -1.51 -2.19 18.13
CA THR A 56 -0.67 -2.85 19.15
C THR A 56 0.79 -2.46 19.09
N GLN A 57 1.32 -2.19 17.89
CA GLN A 57 2.72 -1.81 17.70
C GLN A 57 2.90 -0.29 17.54
N GLN A 58 1.82 0.49 17.57
CA GLN A 58 1.82 1.94 17.35
C GLN A 58 2.66 2.32 16.11
N THR A 59 2.46 1.57 15.03
CA THR A 59 3.22 1.67 13.79
C THR A 59 2.28 1.84 12.61
N ARG A 60 2.83 2.27 11.49
CA ARG A 60 2.07 2.31 10.25
C ARG A 60 2.08 0.96 9.57
N VAL A 61 0.91 0.51 9.16
CA VAL A 61 0.72 -0.76 8.47
C VAL A 61 0.01 -0.50 7.16
N PHE A 62 0.69 -0.85 6.07
CA PHE A 62 0.16 -0.83 4.72
C PHE A 62 -0.38 -2.22 4.38
N VAL A 63 -1.56 -2.28 3.78
CA VAL A 63 -2.21 -3.53 3.43
C VAL A 63 -2.95 -3.39 2.10
N ASN A 64 -2.71 -4.35 1.22
CA ASN A 64 -3.42 -4.44 -0.05
C ASN A 64 -4.90 -4.74 0.19
N VAL A 65 -5.77 -4.02 -0.52
CA VAL A 65 -7.20 -4.28 -0.54
C VAL A 65 -7.67 -4.57 -1.96
N THR A 66 -8.40 -5.66 -2.13
CA THR A 66 -8.94 -6.10 -3.41
C THR A 66 -10.13 -5.25 -3.85
N ALA A 67 -10.39 -5.24 -5.15
CA ALA A 67 -11.57 -4.60 -5.71
C ALA A 67 -12.86 -5.28 -5.21
N GLU A 68 -12.81 -6.60 -5.04
CA GLU A 68 -13.90 -7.43 -4.57
C GLU A 68 -14.35 -7.00 -3.17
N LEU A 69 -13.42 -6.81 -2.22
CA LEU A 69 -13.76 -6.32 -0.89
C LEU A 69 -14.32 -4.90 -0.93
N LEU A 70 -13.67 -3.98 -1.64
CA LEU A 70 -14.12 -2.59 -1.74
C LEU A 70 -15.51 -2.46 -2.38
N ALA A 71 -15.82 -3.30 -3.38
CA ALA A 71 -17.13 -3.34 -4.02
C ALA A 71 -18.25 -3.76 -3.05
N THR A 72 -17.93 -4.51 -1.99
CA THR A 72 -18.92 -4.84 -0.96
C THR A 72 -19.30 -3.65 -0.08
N GLN A 73 -18.48 -2.60 -0.02
CA GLN A 73 -18.64 -1.48 0.91
C GLN A 73 -18.80 -1.91 2.38
N HIS A 74 -18.16 -3.03 2.74
CA HIS A 74 -18.20 -3.60 4.08
C HIS A 74 -16.79 -4.02 4.52
N LEU A 75 -16.02 -3.02 4.95
CA LEU A 75 -14.75 -3.22 5.66
C LEU A 75 -15.00 -3.90 7.03
N PRO A 76 -14.00 -4.59 7.60
CA PRO A 76 -14.18 -5.35 8.84
C PRO A 76 -14.24 -4.48 10.11
N PHE A 77 -14.30 -3.16 9.98
CA PHE A 77 -14.35 -2.19 11.07
C PHE A 77 -15.37 -1.09 10.77
N ALA A 78 -15.81 -0.38 11.80
CA ALA A 78 -16.76 0.71 11.66
C ALA A 78 -16.06 1.98 11.15
N PRO A 79 -16.79 2.90 10.48
CA PRO A 79 -16.21 4.16 10.01
C PRO A 79 -15.65 5.07 11.11
N ASP A 80 -16.16 4.94 12.33
CA ASP A 80 -15.81 5.74 13.51
C ASP A 80 -14.78 5.06 14.44
N ASP A 81 -14.28 3.88 14.07
CA ASP A 81 -13.17 3.24 14.76
C ASP A 81 -11.88 4.08 14.64
N ASP A 82 -10.96 3.98 15.61
CA ASP A 82 -9.63 4.58 15.47
C ASP A 82 -8.79 3.80 14.44
N LEU A 83 -8.65 4.35 13.24
CA LEU A 83 -7.93 3.75 12.12
C LEU A 83 -6.51 4.31 11.97
N THR A 84 -6.04 5.03 12.99
CA THR A 84 -4.69 5.60 13.01
C THR A 84 -3.64 4.52 12.78
N GLY A 85 -2.80 4.75 11.77
CA GLY A 85 -1.72 3.84 11.40
C GLY A 85 -2.10 2.83 10.32
N LEU A 86 -3.37 2.67 9.95
CA LEU A 86 -3.76 1.82 8.83
C LEU A 86 -3.66 2.59 7.49
N VAL A 87 -3.04 1.97 6.49
CA VAL A 87 -3.01 2.44 5.11
C VAL A 87 -3.55 1.35 4.20
N LEU A 88 -4.65 1.62 3.50
CA LEU A 88 -5.15 0.71 2.47
C LEU A 88 -4.45 1.00 1.14
N GLU A 89 -3.87 -0.03 0.53
CA GLU A 89 -3.24 0.05 -0.77
C GLU A 89 -4.23 -0.40 -1.85
N ILE A 90 -4.57 0.52 -2.75
CA ILE A 90 -5.50 0.31 -3.85
C ILE A 90 -4.69 0.34 -5.14
N THR A 91 -4.68 -0.78 -5.87
CA THR A 91 -3.95 -0.85 -7.15
C THR A 91 -4.57 0.05 -8.22
N GLU A 92 -3.71 0.70 -9.01
CA GLU A 92 -4.10 1.50 -10.18
C GLU A 92 -4.93 0.69 -11.19
N ARG A 93 -4.69 -0.62 -11.29
CA ARG A 93 -5.32 -1.50 -12.29
C ARG A 93 -6.70 -2.02 -11.87
N SER A 94 -7.17 -1.70 -10.66
CA SER A 94 -8.48 -2.11 -10.19
C SER A 94 -9.56 -1.64 -11.16
N ARG A 95 -10.60 -2.45 -11.41
CA ARG A 95 -11.72 -2.07 -12.28
C ARG A 95 -12.85 -1.37 -11.52
N LEU A 96 -12.50 -0.71 -10.43
CA LEU A 96 -13.44 0.00 -9.56
C LEU A 96 -13.79 1.37 -10.13
N ASP A 97 -15.04 1.76 -9.91
CA ASP A 97 -15.50 3.14 -9.90
C ASP A 97 -14.79 3.86 -8.74
N ILE A 98 -13.85 4.72 -9.10
CA ILE A 98 -12.96 5.34 -8.12
C ILE A 98 -13.67 6.46 -7.35
N GLU A 99 -14.66 7.12 -7.94
CA GLU A 99 -15.52 8.09 -7.26
C GLU A 99 -16.36 7.41 -6.16
N ALA A 100 -16.93 6.24 -6.47
CA ALA A 100 -17.69 5.46 -5.48
C ALA A 100 -16.80 4.99 -4.32
N VAL A 101 -15.58 4.52 -4.62
CA VAL A 101 -14.61 4.11 -3.59
C VAL A 101 -14.19 5.30 -2.73
N ALA A 102 -13.87 6.44 -3.33
CA ALA A 102 -13.48 7.65 -2.59
C ALA A 102 -14.62 8.11 -1.66
N SER A 103 -15.86 8.11 -2.15
CA SER A 103 -17.04 8.48 -1.36
C SER A 103 -17.28 7.51 -0.19
N TYR A 104 -17.11 6.20 -0.43
CA TYR A 104 -17.24 5.18 0.58
C TYR A 104 -16.18 5.29 1.68
N LEU A 105 -14.93 5.58 1.31
CA LEU A 105 -13.80 5.67 2.26
C LEU A 105 -13.73 7.01 3.00
N ALA A 106 -14.42 8.05 2.54
CA ALA A 106 -14.41 9.38 3.15
C ALA A 106 -14.63 9.39 4.69
N PRO A 107 -15.69 8.76 5.25
CA PRO A 107 -15.91 8.76 6.70
C PRO A 107 -14.82 8.01 7.48
N TYR A 108 -14.19 6.98 6.88
CA TYR A 108 -13.07 6.26 7.50
C TYR A 108 -11.80 7.13 7.56
N ARG A 109 -11.58 7.99 6.54
CA ARG A 109 -10.44 8.91 6.51
C ARG A 109 -10.53 9.98 7.60
N GLU A 110 -11.74 10.40 7.96
CA GLU A 110 -11.96 11.32 9.10
C GLU A 110 -11.48 10.73 10.44
N HIS A 111 -11.40 9.40 10.54
CA HIS A 111 -10.96 8.66 11.73
C HIS A 111 -9.57 8.03 11.58
N GLY A 112 -8.74 8.59 10.69
CA GLY A 112 -7.30 8.31 10.63
C GLY A 112 -6.88 7.30 9.56
N LEU A 113 -7.81 6.71 8.82
CA LEU A 113 -7.49 5.84 7.69
C LEU A 113 -6.74 6.63 6.61
N ARG A 114 -5.64 6.06 6.12
CA ARG A 114 -4.91 6.57 4.96
C ARG A 114 -5.01 5.64 3.77
N ILE A 115 -4.73 6.17 2.59
CA ILE A 115 -4.82 5.43 1.33
C ILE A 115 -3.50 5.57 0.58
N ALA A 116 -3.04 4.47 -0.02
CA ALA A 116 -1.97 4.44 -0.99
C ALA A 116 -2.51 4.03 -2.36
N LEU A 117 -2.07 4.71 -3.42
CA LEU A 117 -2.25 4.25 -4.80
C LEU A 117 -1.04 3.39 -5.17
N ASP A 118 -1.28 2.10 -5.36
CA ASP A 118 -0.23 1.09 -5.56
C ASP A 118 0.03 0.77 -7.05
N ASP A 119 1.26 0.33 -7.34
CA ASP A 119 1.78 0.03 -8.68
C ASP A 119 1.63 1.19 -9.69
N PHE A 120 1.71 2.45 -9.23
CA PHE A 120 1.52 3.63 -10.09
C PHE A 120 2.49 3.66 -11.28
N GLY A 121 1.96 3.96 -12.47
CA GLY A 121 2.70 4.01 -13.72
C GLY A 121 2.69 2.69 -14.49
N ASN A 122 2.05 1.65 -13.94
CA ASN A 122 1.86 0.38 -14.63
C ASN A 122 0.45 0.23 -15.21
N GLY A 123 -0.48 1.16 -14.95
CA GLY A 123 -1.86 1.09 -15.41
C GLY A 123 -2.22 2.11 -16.50
N PHE A 124 -3.51 2.10 -16.84
CA PHE A 124 -4.13 3.17 -17.60
C PHE A 124 -4.92 4.05 -16.62
N ASN A 125 -4.86 5.37 -16.78
CA ASN A 125 -5.58 6.37 -15.99
C ASN A 125 -5.08 6.63 -14.55
N GLY A 126 -3.82 6.33 -14.22
CA GLY A 126 -3.25 6.59 -12.90
C GLY A 126 -3.42 8.02 -12.40
N LEU A 127 -3.23 9.02 -13.26
CA LEU A 127 -3.42 10.43 -12.87
C LEU A 127 -4.88 10.75 -12.53
N LEU A 128 -5.85 10.21 -13.28
CA LEU A 128 -7.27 10.39 -12.97
C LEU A 128 -7.63 9.71 -11.64
N ARG A 129 -7.13 8.48 -11.44
CA ARG A 129 -7.31 7.77 -10.16
C ARG A 129 -6.71 8.53 -9.01
N TRP A 130 -5.51 9.10 -9.19
CA TRP A 130 -4.85 9.93 -8.18
C TRP A 130 -5.71 11.16 -7.85
N THR A 131 -6.11 11.95 -8.84
CA THR A 131 -6.85 13.20 -8.58
C THR A 131 -8.23 12.96 -7.99
N THR A 132 -8.88 11.82 -8.29
CA THR A 132 -10.15 11.43 -7.70
C THR A 132 -9.99 10.85 -6.29
N LEU A 133 -9.08 9.89 -6.10
CA LEU A 133 -8.89 9.20 -4.82
C LEU A 133 -8.18 10.08 -3.78
N ARG A 134 -7.34 11.01 -4.22
CA ARG A 134 -6.46 11.86 -3.40
C ARG A 134 -5.74 11.05 -2.30
N PRO A 135 -4.93 10.05 -2.69
CA PRO A 135 -4.25 9.19 -1.75
C PRO A 135 -3.19 9.96 -0.96
N ASP A 136 -2.91 9.51 0.25
CA ASP A 136 -1.83 10.02 1.09
C ASP A 136 -0.45 9.54 0.60
N PHE A 137 -0.44 8.40 -0.11
CA PHE A 137 0.77 7.78 -0.66
C PHE A 137 0.59 7.41 -2.13
N VAL A 138 1.64 7.56 -2.91
CA VAL A 138 1.77 6.93 -4.24
C VAL A 138 2.96 6.01 -4.21
N LYS A 139 2.77 4.74 -4.59
CA LYS A 139 3.83 3.75 -4.65
C LYS A 139 4.25 3.53 -6.10
N VAL A 140 5.54 3.64 -6.38
CA VAL A 140 6.13 3.49 -7.71
C VAL A 140 7.20 2.43 -7.70
N ARG A 141 7.10 1.47 -8.61
CA ARG A 141 8.08 0.40 -8.76
C ARG A 141 9.29 0.85 -9.56
N LEU A 142 10.47 0.83 -8.95
CA LEU A 142 11.71 1.11 -9.68
C LEU A 142 11.95 0.01 -10.73
N SER A 143 12.08 0.44 -11.98
CA SER A 143 12.34 -0.43 -13.14
C SER A 143 13.00 0.38 -14.25
N SER A 144 13.63 -0.30 -15.20
CA SER A 144 14.34 0.35 -16.30
C SER A 144 13.41 1.30 -17.07
N GLY A 145 13.82 2.57 -17.17
CA GLY A 145 13.06 3.64 -17.81
C GLY A 145 12.21 4.46 -16.84
N MET A 146 11.82 3.89 -15.70
CA MET A 146 11.08 4.59 -14.65
C MET A 146 11.91 5.71 -14.04
N GLU A 147 13.24 5.60 -14.09
CA GLU A 147 14.15 6.60 -13.54
C GLU A 147 14.01 7.98 -14.21
N PHE A 148 13.62 8.01 -15.49
CA PHE A 148 13.41 9.25 -16.23
C PHE A 148 12.10 9.96 -15.86
N PHE A 149 11.10 9.20 -15.43
CA PHE A 149 9.78 9.74 -15.05
C PHE A 149 9.68 10.04 -13.56
N LEU A 150 10.59 9.51 -12.73
CA LEU A 150 10.54 9.68 -11.29
C LEU A 150 10.52 11.17 -10.85
N PRO A 151 11.32 12.10 -11.43
CA PRO A 151 11.23 13.52 -11.08
C PRO A 151 9.84 14.12 -11.36
N LEU A 152 9.21 13.74 -12.49
CA LEU A 152 7.88 14.23 -12.85
C LEU A 152 6.82 13.72 -11.86
N ILE A 153 6.97 12.49 -11.38
CA ILE A 153 6.06 11.92 -10.38
C ILE A 153 6.29 12.59 -9.02
N MET A 154 7.54 12.90 -8.66
CA MET A 154 7.83 13.65 -7.44
C MET A 154 7.19 15.03 -7.47
N ASP A 155 7.26 15.73 -8.60
CA ASP A 155 6.60 17.03 -8.77
C ASP A 155 5.07 16.91 -8.67
N ALA A 156 4.49 15.88 -9.30
CA ALA A 156 3.06 15.59 -9.18
C ALA A 156 2.67 15.27 -7.72
N ALA A 157 3.51 14.52 -7.00
CA ALA A 157 3.30 14.17 -5.60
C ALA A 157 3.28 15.39 -4.70
N ALA A 158 4.23 16.30 -4.89
CA ALA A 158 4.27 17.57 -4.18
C ALA A 158 3.03 18.43 -4.47
N GLN A 159 2.58 18.50 -5.73
CA GLN A 159 1.41 19.31 -6.11
C GLN A 159 0.08 18.71 -5.66
N LEU A 160 -0.02 17.39 -5.58
CA LEU A 160 -1.23 16.66 -5.20
C LEU A 160 -1.22 16.24 -3.71
N GLU A 161 -0.27 16.77 -2.93
CA GLU A 161 -0.15 16.55 -1.48
C GLU A 161 -0.06 15.07 -1.08
N ALA A 162 0.61 14.25 -1.89
CA ALA A 162 0.87 12.86 -1.58
C ALA A 162 2.36 12.60 -1.33
N GLU A 163 2.65 11.63 -0.47
CA GLU A 163 4.01 11.17 -0.24
C GLU A 163 4.38 10.06 -1.23
N LEU A 164 5.63 10.07 -1.71
CA LEU A 164 6.12 9.08 -2.65
C LEU A 164 6.86 7.94 -1.94
N VAL A 165 6.48 6.69 -2.25
CA VAL A 165 7.19 5.48 -1.85
C VAL A 165 7.77 4.82 -3.10
N VAL A 166 9.10 4.71 -3.18
CA VAL A 166 9.75 3.98 -4.28
C VAL A 166 10.02 2.54 -3.87
N GLU A 167 9.43 1.60 -4.60
CA GLU A 167 9.56 0.16 -4.37
C GLU A 167 10.67 -0.48 -5.20
N ARG A 168 11.03 -1.72 -4.84
CA ARG A 168 12.10 -2.52 -5.47
C ARG A 168 13.47 -1.84 -5.43
N VAL A 169 13.77 -1.19 -4.32
CA VAL A 169 15.14 -0.77 -4.02
C VAL A 169 15.95 -1.99 -3.57
N GLU A 170 16.87 -2.43 -4.40
CA GLU A 170 17.63 -3.68 -4.23
C GLU A 170 19.13 -3.43 -4.05
N THR A 171 19.66 -2.31 -4.53
CA THR A 171 21.08 -1.99 -4.46
C THR A 171 21.37 -0.70 -3.70
N HIS A 172 22.60 -0.58 -3.19
CA HIS A 172 23.07 0.64 -2.57
C HIS A 172 23.12 1.82 -3.56
N GLU A 173 23.40 1.54 -4.83
CA GLU A 173 23.43 2.56 -5.88
C GLU A 173 22.05 3.17 -6.12
N GLN A 174 21.00 2.35 -6.12
CA GLN A 174 19.60 2.81 -6.19
C GLN A 174 19.24 3.66 -4.96
N ASP A 175 19.55 3.19 -3.75
CA ASP A 175 19.36 3.96 -2.50
C ASP A 175 20.03 5.33 -2.56
N MET A 176 21.31 5.38 -2.98
CA MET A 176 22.07 6.63 -3.09
C MET A 176 21.50 7.57 -4.14
N TRP A 177 21.04 7.04 -5.28
CA TRP A 177 20.42 7.83 -6.33
C TRP A 177 19.08 8.43 -5.86
N LEU A 178 18.22 7.64 -5.23
CA LEU A 178 16.93 8.09 -4.69
C LEU A 178 17.10 9.16 -3.59
N LYS A 179 18.08 8.98 -2.68
CA LYS A 179 18.42 10.00 -1.68
C LYS A 179 18.86 11.31 -2.30
N LYS A 180 19.72 11.26 -3.32
CA LYS A 180 20.16 12.47 -4.05
C LYS A 180 19.01 13.17 -4.75
N LEU A 181 18.03 12.41 -5.24
CA LEU A 181 16.84 12.94 -5.88
C LEU A 181 15.86 13.58 -4.88
N GLY A 182 15.97 13.25 -3.59
CA GLY A 182 15.11 13.78 -2.53
C GLY A 182 13.86 12.93 -2.26
N VAL A 183 13.87 11.64 -2.65
CA VAL A 183 12.75 10.73 -2.37
C VAL A 183 12.62 10.49 -0.86
N THR A 184 11.41 10.62 -0.32
CA THR A 184 11.14 10.50 1.12
C THR A 184 11.21 9.04 1.59
N TYR A 185 10.49 8.14 0.91
CA TYR A 185 10.31 6.76 1.35
C TYR A 185 10.77 5.74 0.32
N GLY A 186 11.32 4.63 0.80
CA GLY A 186 11.69 3.50 -0.03
C GLY A 186 11.34 2.15 0.58
N GLN A 187 11.18 1.16 -0.29
CA GLN A 187 10.88 -0.21 0.06
C GLN A 187 11.61 -1.16 -0.89
N GLY A 188 12.17 -2.24 -0.36
CA GLY A 188 12.85 -3.25 -1.17
C GLY A 188 13.85 -4.06 -0.38
N PHE A 189 14.46 -5.04 -1.06
CA PHE A 189 15.36 -6.01 -0.42
C PHE A 189 16.63 -5.37 0.13
N PHE A 190 17.02 -4.19 -0.35
CA PHE A 190 18.12 -3.43 0.24
C PHE A 190 17.86 -3.04 1.70
N TYR A 191 16.60 -2.73 2.04
CA TYR A 191 16.22 -2.33 3.41
C TYR A 191 15.75 -3.51 4.25
N GLY A 192 15.08 -4.47 3.63
CA GLY A 192 14.58 -5.66 4.30
C GLY A 192 13.75 -6.51 3.38
N ARG A 193 13.98 -7.82 3.42
CA ARG A 193 13.10 -8.79 2.76
C ARG A 193 11.81 -8.95 3.60
N PRO A 194 10.68 -9.34 2.98
CA PRO A 194 9.50 -9.72 3.74
C PRO A 194 9.86 -10.83 4.74
N VAL A 195 9.50 -10.67 6.01
CA VAL A 195 9.71 -11.68 7.06
C VAL A 195 8.37 -12.17 7.59
N PRO A 196 8.23 -13.44 8.00
CA PRO A 196 7.01 -13.92 8.66
C PRO A 196 6.61 -13.01 9.82
N MET A 197 5.31 -12.77 9.99
CA MET A 197 4.81 -12.13 11.20
C MET A 197 4.89 -13.15 12.36
N GLU A 198 5.65 -12.83 13.41
CA GLU A 198 5.66 -13.66 14.61
C GLU A 198 4.29 -13.61 15.30
N GLY A 199 3.72 -14.77 15.63
CA GLY A 199 2.45 -14.88 16.37
C GLY A 199 1.19 -15.14 15.54
N GLY A 200 1.27 -15.34 14.22
CA GLY A 200 0.14 -15.85 13.44
C GLY A 200 -0.09 -17.33 13.75
N ALA A 201 -1.21 -17.66 14.38
CA ALA A 201 -1.60 -19.04 14.68
C ALA A 201 -1.51 -19.90 13.40
N ALA A 202 -0.88 -21.07 13.53
CA ALA A 202 -0.85 -22.12 12.53
C ALA A 202 -2.23 -22.76 12.35
#